data_AF-A0A3D2SPR2-F1
#
_entry.id   AF-A0A3D2SPR2-F1
#
_cell.length_a   1.000
_cell.length_b   1.000
_cell.length_c   1.000
_cell.angle_alpha   90.00
_cell.angle_beta   90.00
_cell.angle_gamma   90.00
#
_symmetry.space_group_name_H-M   'P 1'
#
loop_
_entity.id
_entity.type
_entity.pdbx_description
1 polymer ?
#
loop_
_entity_poly.entity_id
_entity_poly.type
_entity_poly.pdbx_seq_one_letter_code
_entity_poly.pdbx_strand_id
1 'polypeptide(L)'
;YFQFRDLSSQHLLAQHFQVWLEGLKKQGVYRISLHLSTLLTDEQNPNANVELLPFAHFIVSHEKNKKTAWILGKELAEWYLNDNDFEIPASQQATLHQQTFWRFDLSDKLSKKIEADLKESDWDEIQIFIENELFRSKYAQNFIEPQNLDLPYYGIDAKLVQKPDGSLLQDMQYLALIPTDYSADVAHELLHRTEALSDFIEQLRQHPYRESGEMLTPEDQINLRNFSQKLDDLNAKLIVKIANHYKSAQRTPVEIVSPLDPQVQTVLQSKKSSETHHQPHKVGSSGVMKLIILTIIICACAYYFGL
;
A
#
# COMPACT_ATOMS: atom_id res chain seq x y z
N TYR A 1 19.13 34.70 -8.46
CA TYR A 1 18.06 34.29 -9.40
C TYR A 1 16.74 34.53 -8.70
N PHE A 2 15.84 35.35 -9.25
CA PHE A 2 14.52 35.56 -8.63
C PHE A 2 13.58 34.42 -9.09
N GLN A 3 13.08 33.64 -8.13
CA GLN A 3 12.00 32.70 -8.34
C GLN A 3 10.82 33.13 -7.48
N PHE A 4 9.70 33.43 -8.13
CA PHE A 4 8.43 33.73 -7.49
C PHE A 4 7.49 32.55 -7.74
N ARG A 5 6.98 31.91 -6.67
CA ARG A 5 5.90 30.92 -6.71
C ARG A 5 4.96 31.14 -5.52
N ASP A 6 3.66 31.23 -5.78
CA ASP A 6 2.59 31.43 -4.79
C ASP A 6 1.20 31.21 -5.44
N LEU A 7 0.06 30.82 -4.83
CA LEU A 7 -0.36 30.37 -3.48
C LEU A 7 -1.40 29.21 -3.61
N SER A 8 -1.41 28.45 -4.71
CA SER A 8 -2.37 27.36 -5.01
C SER A 8 -1.66 26.07 -5.43
N SER A 9 -0.70 25.62 -4.62
CA SER A 9 0.31 24.60 -4.93
C SER A 9 -0.25 23.24 -5.36
N GLN A 10 -1.46 22.86 -4.92
CA GLN A 10 -2.14 21.66 -5.39
C GLN A 10 -2.61 21.77 -6.85
N HIS A 11 -3.06 22.93 -7.31
CA HIS A 11 -3.55 23.08 -8.69
C HIS A 11 -2.41 22.96 -9.70
N LEU A 12 -1.25 23.55 -9.42
CA LEU A 12 -0.08 23.42 -10.30
C LEU A 12 0.52 22.01 -10.28
N LEU A 13 0.54 21.35 -9.10
CA LEU A 13 0.95 19.96 -9.00
C LEU A 13 -0.01 19.04 -9.77
N ALA A 14 -1.32 19.24 -9.61
CA ALA A 14 -2.35 18.52 -10.34
C ALA A 14 -2.24 18.75 -11.86
N GLN A 15 -1.94 19.98 -12.30
CA GLN A 15 -1.66 20.29 -13.71
C GLN A 15 -0.41 19.57 -14.23
N HIS A 16 0.71 19.61 -13.49
CA HIS A 16 1.93 18.90 -13.88
C HIS A 16 1.71 17.39 -13.95
N PHE A 17 0.98 16.85 -12.98
CA PHE A 17 0.62 15.45 -12.95
C PHE A 17 -0.30 15.10 -14.14
N GLN A 18 -1.30 15.91 -14.43
CA GLN A 18 -2.19 15.73 -15.58
C GLN A 18 -1.44 15.80 -16.92
N VAL A 19 -0.49 16.72 -17.08
CA VAL A 19 0.39 16.78 -18.25
C VAL A 19 1.22 15.51 -18.38
N TRP A 20 1.76 15.01 -17.27
CA TRP A 20 2.48 13.74 -17.25
C TRP A 20 1.58 12.56 -17.64
N LEU A 21 0.36 12.46 -17.08
CA LEU A 21 -0.63 11.43 -17.41
C LEU A 21 -1.01 11.45 -18.90
N GLU A 22 -1.27 12.63 -19.47
CA GLU A 22 -1.55 12.78 -20.90
C GLU A 22 -0.34 12.41 -21.76
N GLY A 23 0.87 12.72 -21.31
CA GLY A 23 2.12 12.27 -21.93
C GLY A 23 2.23 10.74 -21.95
N LEU A 24 2.00 10.08 -20.81
CA LEU A 24 2.00 8.62 -20.71
C LEU A 24 0.93 7.99 -21.61
N LYS A 25 -0.28 8.55 -21.63
CA LYS A 25 -1.38 8.07 -22.48
C LYS A 25 -1.02 8.13 -23.96
N LYS A 26 -0.37 9.22 -24.42
CA LYS A 26 0.15 9.34 -25.78
C LYS A 26 1.24 8.31 -26.10
N GLN A 27 1.98 7.85 -25.10
CA GLN A 27 2.98 6.79 -25.22
C GLN A 27 2.37 5.37 -25.21
N GLY A 28 1.05 5.24 -25.08
CA GLY A 28 0.36 3.94 -25.08
C GLY A 28 0.23 3.30 -23.70
N VAL A 29 0.51 4.04 -22.63
CA VAL A 29 0.22 3.60 -21.26
C VAL A 29 -1.29 3.56 -21.06
N TYR A 30 -1.81 2.42 -20.59
CA TYR A 30 -3.23 2.22 -20.36
C TYR A 30 -3.61 2.15 -18.88
N ARG A 31 -2.64 1.98 -17.98
CA ARG A 31 -2.85 1.89 -16.53
C ARG A 31 -1.65 2.45 -15.77
N ILE A 32 -1.92 3.00 -14.59
CA ILE A 32 -0.93 3.31 -13.56
C ILE A 32 -1.30 2.55 -12.30
N SER A 33 -0.31 2.09 -11.55
CA SER A 33 -0.49 1.45 -10.25
C SER A 33 0.57 1.89 -9.25
N LEU A 34 0.26 1.74 -7.96
CA LEU A 34 1.18 1.99 -6.86
C LEU A 34 1.67 0.66 -6.29
N HIS A 35 2.94 0.56 -5.89
CA HIS A 35 3.52 -0.66 -5.32
C HIS A 35 4.52 -0.36 -4.21
N LEU A 36 4.77 -1.35 -3.34
CA LEU A 36 5.77 -1.25 -2.28
C LEU A 36 7.19 -1.31 -2.84
N SER A 37 8.06 -0.40 -2.37
CA SER A 37 9.48 -0.37 -2.74
C SER A 37 10.24 -1.65 -2.38
N THR A 38 9.73 -2.45 -1.43
CA THR A 38 10.27 -3.77 -1.09
C THR A 38 10.28 -4.76 -2.27
N LEU A 39 9.48 -4.53 -3.31
CA LEU A 39 9.53 -5.31 -4.55
C LEU A 39 10.84 -5.13 -5.33
N LEU A 40 11.56 -4.03 -5.09
CA LEU A 40 12.79 -3.65 -5.77
C LEU A 40 14.05 -3.82 -4.90
N THR A 41 13.94 -4.33 -3.66
CA THR A 41 15.09 -4.44 -2.74
C THR A 41 16.23 -5.31 -3.27
N ASP A 42 15.91 -6.31 -4.08
CA ASP A 42 16.90 -7.20 -4.69
C ASP A 42 17.56 -6.60 -5.96
N GLU A 43 17.06 -5.46 -6.45
CA GLU A 43 17.55 -4.84 -7.69
C GLU A 43 18.69 -3.87 -7.39
N GLN A 44 19.78 -4.00 -8.15
CA GLN A 44 20.88 -3.05 -8.06
C GLN A 44 20.49 -1.75 -8.76
N ASN A 45 20.78 -0.61 -8.14
CA ASN A 45 20.63 0.69 -8.78
C ASN A 45 21.50 0.74 -10.05
N PRO A 46 20.91 0.84 -11.25
CA PRO A 46 21.68 0.82 -12.49
C PRO A 46 22.44 2.12 -12.75
N ASN A 47 22.15 3.19 -12.01
CA ASN A 47 22.82 4.48 -12.15
C ASN A 47 23.40 4.93 -10.81
N ALA A 48 24.72 4.75 -10.65
CA ALA A 48 25.45 5.15 -9.45
C ALA A 48 25.45 6.67 -9.19
N ASN A 49 25.15 7.49 -10.21
CA ASN A 49 25.05 8.95 -10.08
C ASN A 49 23.65 9.41 -9.65
N VAL A 50 22.75 8.48 -9.31
CA VAL A 50 21.43 8.81 -8.79
C VAL A 50 21.24 8.13 -7.45
N GLU A 51 21.07 8.92 -6.41
CA GLU A 51 20.65 8.44 -5.11
C GLU A 51 19.12 8.23 -5.13
N LEU A 52 18.68 6.98 -5.04
CA LEU A 52 17.25 6.66 -4.94
C LEU A 52 16.73 6.99 -3.53
N LEU A 53 15.61 7.71 -3.46
CA LEU A 53 15.05 8.12 -2.18
C LEU A 53 14.26 6.97 -1.52
N PRO A 54 14.34 6.82 -0.18
CA PRO A 54 13.78 5.69 0.54
C PRO A 54 12.27 5.85 0.79
N PHE A 55 11.49 6.07 -0.27
CA PHE A 55 10.04 6.07 -0.16
C PHE A 55 9.51 4.63 -0.04
N ALA A 56 8.42 4.47 0.73
CA ALA A 56 7.76 3.18 0.90
C ALA A 56 7.10 2.68 -0.40
N HIS A 57 6.79 3.60 -1.32
CA HIS A 57 6.04 3.31 -2.53
C HIS A 57 6.73 3.83 -3.78
N PHE A 58 6.45 3.18 -4.91
CA PHE A 58 6.78 3.68 -6.25
C PHE A 58 5.61 3.47 -7.21
N ILE A 59 5.61 4.24 -8.30
CA ILE A 59 4.54 4.21 -9.29
C ILE A 59 4.98 3.33 -10.47
N VAL A 60 4.06 2.56 -11.05
CA VAL A 60 4.30 1.78 -12.27
C VAL A 60 3.35 2.22 -13.37
N SER A 61 3.88 2.57 -14.53
CA SER A 61 3.11 2.73 -15.78
C SER A 61 3.09 1.42 -16.57
N HIS A 62 1.92 1.07 -17.10
CA HIS A 62 1.68 -0.17 -17.84
C HIS A 62 1.43 0.12 -19.31
N GLU A 63 2.30 -0.42 -20.15
CA GLU A 63 2.12 -0.53 -21.59
C GLU A 63 1.82 -2.00 -21.94
N LYS A 64 1.37 -2.27 -23.18
CA LYS A 64 0.95 -3.63 -23.58
C LYS A 64 2.02 -4.70 -23.34
N ASN A 65 3.28 -4.37 -23.60
CA ASN A 65 4.41 -5.32 -23.56
C ASN A 65 5.49 -4.91 -22.56
N LYS A 66 5.25 -3.86 -21.75
CA LYS A 66 6.28 -3.24 -20.93
C LYS A 66 5.68 -2.64 -19.68
N LYS A 67 6.41 -2.73 -18.58
CA LYS A 67 6.11 -2.03 -17.34
C LYS A 67 7.32 -1.21 -16.92
N THR A 68 7.05 -0.01 -16.45
CA THR A 68 8.09 0.95 -16.10
C THR A 68 7.79 1.52 -14.73
N ALA A 69 8.74 1.37 -13.81
CA ALA A 69 8.73 1.99 -12.50
C ALA A 69 9.22 3.44 -12.57
N TRP A 70 8.57 4.30 -11.80
CA TRP A 70 8.90 5.70 -11.60
C TRP A 70 9.28 5.88 -10.14
N ILE A 71 10.57 6.10 -9.90
CA ILE A 71 11.19 6.11 -8.56
C ILE A 71 11.76 7.50 -8.31
N LEU A 72 11.47 8.08 -7.14
CA LEU A 72 12.04 9.37 -6.76
C LEU A 72 13.52 9.22 -6.46
N GLY A 73 14.33 10.11 -7.01
CA GLY A 73 15.77 10.10 -6.81
C GLY A 73 16.37 11.49 -6.94
N LYS A 74 17.58 11.64 -6.40
CA LYS A 74 18.41 12.84 -6.48
C LYS A 74 19.61 12.55 -7.35
N GLU A 75 19.89 13.45 -8.27
CA GLU A 75 21.12 13.38 -9.06
C GLU A 75 22.30 13.77 -8.17
N LEU A 76 23.32 12.92 -8.14
CA LEU A 76 24.60 13.17 -7.48
C LEU A 76 25.52 13.88 -8.46
N ALA A 77 26.24 14.90 -7.98
CA ALA A 77 27.23 15.58 -8.81
C ALA A 77 28.35 14.60 -9.20
N GLU A 78 28.83 14.66 -10.45
CA GLU A 78 29.86 13.73 -10.97
C GLU A 78 31.17 13.69 -10.16
N TRP A 79 31.45 14.74 -9.37
CA TRP A 79 32.62 14.83 -8.49
C TRP A 79 32.37 14.32 -7.06
N TYR A 80 31.15 13.86 -6.76
CA TYR A 80 30.78 13.28 -5.47
C TYR A 80 31.10 11.77 -5.48
N LEU A 81 32.32 11.44 -5.08
CA LEU A 81 32.76 10.07 -4.83
C LEU A 81 32.49 9.77 -3.34
N ASN A 82 31.73 8.70 -3.07
CA ASN A 82 31.15 8.25 -1.79
C ASN A 82 32.12 8.05 -0.59
N ASP A 83 33.34 8.58 -0.61
CA ASP A 83 34.32 8.36 0.45
C ASP A 83 34.28 9.44 1.57
N ASN A 84 33.51 10.52 1.41
CA ASN A 84 33.19 11.46 2.48
C ASN A 84 31.82 12.12 2.27
N ASP A 85 31.07 12.34 3.35
CA ASP A 85 29.89 13.20 3.33
C ASP A 85 30.33 14.64 2.98
N PHE A 86 30.04 15.09 1.77
CA PHE A 86 30.27 16.46 1.35
C PHE A 86 29.15 17.32 1.90
N GLU A 87 29.43 18.05 2.97
CA GLU A 87 28.55 19.11 3.43
C GLU A 87 28.68 20.31 2.49
N ILE A 88 27.66 20.52 1.65
CA ILE A 88 27.55 21.73 0.82
C ILE A 88 27.64 22.94 1.78
N PRO A 89 28.55 23.91 1.56
CA PRO A 89 28.64 25.09 2.40
C PRO A 89 27.26 25.74 2.53
N ALA A 90 26.84 26.13 3.75
CA ALA A 90 25.49 26.64 4.00
C ALA A 90 25.06 27.78 3.05
N SER A 91 26.03 28.57 2.55
CA SER A 91 25.81 29.64 1.57
C SER A 91 25.50 29.18 0.13
N GLN A 92 25.77 27.92 -0.20
CA GLN A 92 25.60 27.31 -1.53
C GLN A 92 24.52 26.22 -1.54
N GLN A 93 23.94 25.89 -0.39
CA GLN A 93 22.81 24.98 -0.31
C GLN A 93 21.60 25.61 -1.00
N ALA A 94 21.18 25.03 -2.11
CA ALA A 94 19.89 25.37 -2.70
C ALA A 94 18.77 24.94 -1.74
N THR A 95 17.94 25.90 -1.31
CA THR A 95 16.79 25.62 -0.44
C THR A 95 15.71 24.81 -1.16
N LEU A 96 15.72 24.79 -2.50
CA LEU A 96 14.89 23.93 -3.34
C LEU A 96 15.70 22.71 -3.79
N HIS A 97 15.38 21.54 -3.22
CA HIS A 97 15.85 20.27 -3.75
C HIS A 97 14.94 19.85 -4.90
N GLN A 98 15.48 19.72 -6.12
CA GLN A 98 14.73 19.14 -7.24
C GLN A 98 14.70 17.62 -7.07
N GLN A 99 13.54 17.08 -6.73
CA GLN A 99 13.30 15.64 -6.74
C GLN A 99 12.75 15.25 -8.11
N THR A 100 13.36 14.24 -8.72
CA THR A 100 13.01 13.79 -10.07
C THR A 100 12.49 12.36 -10.01
N PHE A 101 11.42 12.08 -10.75
CA PHE A 101 11.01 10.70 -11.01
C PHE A 101 11.91 10.10 -12.09
N TRP A 102 12.69 9.10 -11.70
CA TRP A 102 13.57 8.34 -12.56
C TRP A 102 12.85 7.12 -13.11
N ARG A 103 13.08 6.85 -14.39
CA ARG A 103 12.47 5.77 -15.13
C ARG A 103 13.30 4.50 -15.00
N PHE A 104 12.70 3.41 -14.53
CA PHE A 104 13.32 2.09 -14.45
C PHE A 104 12.45 1.04 -15.15
N ASP A 105 13.00 0.36 -16.15
CA ASP A 105 12.26 -0.65 -16.90
C ASP A 105 12.27 -1.99 -16.14
N LEU A 106 11.08 -2.52 -15.85
CA LEU A 106 10.94 -3.70 -15.03
C LEU A 106 11.24 -4.98 -15.83
N SER A 107 12.03 -5.86 -15.23
CA SER A 107 12.27 -7.22 -15.77
C SER A 107 10.96 -8.03 -15.85
N ASP A 108 10.95 -9.10 -16.64
CA ASP A 108 9.79 -10.00 -16.74
C ASP A 108 9.41 -10.61 -15.38
N LYS A 109 10.41 -10.90 -14.54
CA LYS A 109 10.21 -11.43 -13.18
C LYS A 109 9.46 -10.42 -12.32
N LEU A 110 9.90 -9.16 -12.30
CA LEU A 110 9.24 -8.09 -11.55
C LEU A 110 7.86 -7.77 -12.14
N SER A 111 7.75 -7.72 -13.46
CA SER A 111 6.49 -7.50 -14.15
C SER A 111 5.41 -8.52 -13.74
N LYS A 112 5.79 -9.80 -13.56
CA LYS A 112 4.87 -10.84 -13.04
C LYS A 112 4.49 -10.62 -11.58
N LYS A 113 5.43 -10.17 -10.73
CA LYS A 113 5.12 -9.82 -9.32
C LYS A 113 4.13 -8.64 -9.25
N ILE A 114 4.34 -7.62 -10.07
CA ILE A 114 3.46 -6.46 -10.19
C ILE A 114 2.04 -6.89 -10.58
N GLU A 115 1.89 -7.75 -11.58
CA GLU A 115 0.55 -8.27 -11.96
C GLU A 115 -0.10 -9.09 -10.85
N ALA A 116 0.69 -9.88 -10.12
CA ALA A 116 0.18 -10.64 -8.99
C ALA A 116 -0.34 -9.74 -7.85
N ASP A 117 0.33 -8.61 -7.61
CA ASP A 117 -0.04 -7.64 -6.59
C ASP A 117 -1.35 -6.88 -6.92
N LEU A 118 -1.64 -6.72 -8.22
CA LEU A 118 -2.84 -6.06 -8.76
C LEU A 118 -4.07 -6.97 -8.87
N LYS A 119 -4.00 -8.20 -8.36
CA LYS A 119 -5.18 -9.07 -8.28
C LYS A 119 -6.21 -8.45 -7.35
N GLU A 120 -7.49 -8.66 -7.71
CA GLU A 120 -8.62 -8.22 -6.91
C GLU A 120 -8.48 -8.67 -5.46
N SER A 121 -8.92 -7.80 -4.57
CA SER A 121 -8.77 -7.97 -3.13
C SER A 121 -10.14 -8.13 -2.50
N ASP A 122 -10.25 -9.08 -1.57
CA ASP A 122 -11.43 -9.25 -0.74
C ASP A 122 -11.35 -8.27 0.43
N TRP A 123 -12.23 -7.26 0.41
CA TRP A 123 -12.23 -6.19 1.40
C TRP A 123 -12.70 -6.65 2.78
N ASP A 124 -13.57 -7.67 2.83
CA ASP A 124 -14.04 -8.25 4.09
C ASP A 124 -12.87 -9.00 4.76
N GLU A 125 -12.12 -9.80 3.99
CA GLU A 125 -10.91 -10.46 4.49
C GLU A 125 -9.84 -9.46 4.93
N ILE A 126 -9.63 -8.37 4.18
CA ILE A 126 -8.69 -7.31 4.55
C ILE A 126 -9.10 -6.65 5.87
N GLN A 127 -10.37 -6.29 6.03
CA GLN A 127 -10.87 -5.69 7.26
C GLN A 127 -10.68 -6.64 8.45
N ILE A 128 -11.06 -7.92 8.31
CA ILE A 128 -10.88 -8.94 9.36
C ILE A 128 -9.40 -9.10 9.71
N PHE A 129 -8.52 -9.14 8.71
CA PHE A 129 -7.09 -9.26 8.92
C PHE A 129 -6.53 -8.06 9.69
N ILE A 130 -6.85 -6.83 9.25
CA ILE A 130 -6.41 -5.59 9.89
C ILE A 130 -6.93 -5.50 11.33
N GLU A 131 -8.20 -5.85 11.56
CA GLU A 131 -8.82 -5.90 12.88
C GLU A 131 -8.05 -6.82 13.82
N ASN A 132 -7.72 -8.03 13.36
CA ASN A 132 -6.98 -9.01 14.16
C ASN A 132 -5.52 -8.62 14.42
N GLU A 133 -4.83 -8.12 13.40
CA GLU A 133 -3.39 -7.87 13.46
C GLU A 133 -3.02 -6.56 14.17
N LEU A 134 -3.92 -5.57 14.12
CA LEU A 134 -3.68 -4.22 14.65
C LEU A 134 -4.60 -3.91 15.84
N PHE A 135 -5.92 -3.94 15.65
CA PHE A 135 -6.87 -3.39 16.63
C PHE A 135 -7.14 -4.32 17.82
N ARG A 136 -7.01 -5.64 17.64
CA ARG A 136 -7.08 -6.63 18.74
C ARG A 136 -5.76 -6.82 19.49
N SER A 137 -4.72 -6.10 19.11
CA SER A 137 -3.42 -6.14 19.80
C SER A 137 -3.54 -5.57 21.22
N LYS A 138 -2.74 -6.09 22.16
CA LYS A 138 -2.63 -5.52 23.51
C LYS A 138 -2.16 -4.05 23.51
N TYR A 139 -1.48 -3.62 22.44
CA TYR A 139 -0.99 -2.25 22.30
C TYR A 139 -2.06 -1.27 21.79
N ALA A 140 -3.18 -1.77 21.26
CA ALA A 140 -4.34 -0.97 20.90
C ALA A 140 -5.39 -0.93 22.04
N GLN A 141 -5.04 -1.44 23.22
CA GLN A 141 -5.92 -1.35 24.39
C GLN A 141 -6.13 0.14 24.74
N ASN A 142 -7.39 0.52 24.91
CA ASN A 142 -7.83 1.91 25.17
C ASN A 142 -7.69 2.86 23.96
N PHE A 143 -7.39 2.34 22.78
CA PHE A 143 -7.58 3.09 21.54
C PHE A 143 -9.06 3.48 21.40
N ILE A 144 -9.30 4.75 21.08
CA ILE A 144 -10.64 5.29 20.85
C ILE A 144 -10.82 5.42 19.35
N GLU A 145 -11.87 4.79 18.82
CA GLU A 145 -12.19 4.89 17.40
C GLU A 145 -12.44 6.36 16.99
N PRO A 146 -11.89 6.80 15.84
CA PRO A 146 -12.07 8.16 15.39
C PRO A 146 -13.54 8.43 15.01
N GLN A 147 -14.00 9.67 15.14
CA GLN A 147 -15.42 10.02 14.91
C GLN A 147 -15.77 10.22 13.43
N ASN A 148 -14.77 10.35 12.57
CA ASN A 148 -14.88 10.69 11.16
C ASN A 148 -14.84 9.46 10.22
N LEU A 149 -15.23 8.28 10.69
CA LEU A 149 -15.18 7.04 9.90
C LEU A 149 -16.02 7.09 8.62
N ASP A 150 -17.15 7.80 8.64
CA ASP A 150 -18.04 7.93 7.50
C ASP A 150 -17.74 9.18 6.64
N LEU A 151 -16.62 9.87 6.90
CA LEU A 151 -16.19 11.03 6.13
C LEU A 151 -15.13 10.66 5.09
N PRO A 152 -15.05 11.41 3.97
CA PRO A 152 -13.94 11.25 3.03
C PRO A 152 -12.59 11.48 3.72
N TYR A 153 -11.63 10.65 3.36
CA TYR A 153 -10.25 10.74 3.83
C TYR A 153 -9.47 11.76 3.00
N TYR A 154 -8.83 12.74 3.65
CA TYR A 154 -8.10 13.82 2.99
C TYR A 154 -6.57 13.69 3.06
N GLY A 155 -6.03 12.80 3.90
CA GLY A 155 -4.58 12.63 4.08
C GLY A 155 -3.88 13.84 4.70
N ILE A 156 -4.61 14.65 5.44
CA ILE A 156 -4.11 15.82 6.18
C ILE A 156 -4.73 15.84 7.58
N ASP A 157 -4.02 16.42 8.55
CA ASP A 157 -4.46 16.50 9.94
C ASP A 157 -5.90 17.04 10.01
N ALA A 158 -6.79 16.30 10.67
CA ALA A 158 -8.19 16.66 10.83
C ALA A 158 -8.39 18.06 11.42
N LYS A 159 -7.45 18.56 12.24
CA LYS A 159 -7.44 19.92 12.79
C LYS A 159 -7.24 21.00 11.74
N LEU A 160 -6.62 20.67 10.62
CA LEU A 160 -6.44 21.55 9.46
C LEU A 160 -7.64 21.51 8.50
N VAL A 161 -8.59 20.60 8.71
CA VAL A 161 -9.82 20.45 7.91
C VAL A 161 -11.06 20.88 8.68
N GLN A 162 -11.00 20.90 10.00
CA GLN A 162 -12.10 21.32 10.87
C GLN A 162 -11.85 22.74 11.42
N LYS A 163 -12.84 23.62 11.27
CA LYS A 163 -12.83 24.90 11.97
C LYS A 163 -13.08 24.70 13.48
N PRO A 164 -12.69 25.66 14.33
CA PRO A 164 -12.94 25.60 15.78
C PRO A 164 -14.43 25.46 16.18
N ASP A 165 -15.35 25.77 15.27
CA ASP A 165 -16.80 25.64 15.43
C ASP A 165 -17.35 24.26 15.00
N GLY A 166 -16.47 23.33 14.62
CA GLY A 166 -16.84 22.00 14.15
C GLY A 166 -17.34 21.95 12.71
N SER A 167 -17.35 23.07 11.98
CA SER A 167 -17.68 23.07 10.55
C SER A 167 -16.47 22.66 9.71
N LEU A 168 -16.72 21.89 8.64
CA LEU A 168 -15.67 21.54 7.67
C LEU A 168 -15.20 22.82 6.96
N LEU A 169 -13.88 23.01 6.86
CA LEU A 169 -13.30 23.95 5.91
C LEU A 169 -13.84 23.56 4.54
N GLN A 170 -14.57 24.48 3.91
CA GLN A 170 -15.29 24.25 2.65
C GLN A 170 -14.47 23.38 1.69
N ASP A 171 -15.13 22.40 1.08
CA ASP A 171 -14.64 21.44 0.06
C ASP A 171 -13.80 22.07 -1.08
N MET A 172 -13.74 23.41 -1.16
CA MET A 172 -12.95 24.17 -2.12
C MET A 172 -11.45 24.25 -1.81
N GLN A 173 -10.99 24.03 -0.58
CA GLN A 173 -9.54 24.12 -0.27
C GLN A 173 -8.80 22.78 -0.36
N TYR A 174 -9.47 21.67 -0.08
CA TYR A 174 -8.83 20.36 -0.04
C TYR A 174 -9.71 19.33 -0.74
N LEU A 175 -9.11 18.59 -1.68
CA LEU A 175 -9.75 17.46 -2.33
C LEU A 175 -9.55 16.20 -1.49
N ALA A 176 -10.58 15.37 -1.37
CA ALA A 176 -10.44 14.04 -0.79
C ALA A 176 -9.39 13.23 -1.56
N LEU A 177 -8.62 12.41 -0.84
CA LEU A 177 -7.56 11.60 -1.42
C LEU A 177 -8.14 10.54 -2.37
N ILE A 178 -9.29 9.98 -2.03
CA ILE A 178 -10.07 9.08 -2.87
C ILE A 178 -11.20 9.89 -3.53
N PRO A 179 -11.41 9.76 -4.84
CA PRO A 179 -12.49 10.47 -5.52
C PRO A 179 -13.87 10.10 -4.94
N THR A 180 -14.63 11.12 -4.54
CA THR A 180 -15.94 10.97 -3.87
C THR A 180 -17.09 10.57 -4.82
N ASP A 181 -16.82 10.47 -6.12
CA ASP A 181 -17.74 9.90 -7.11
C ASP A 181 -17.85 8.37 -7.02
N TYR A 182 -16.97 7.72 -6.26
CA TYR A 182 -17.06 6.31 -5.91
C TYR A 182 -17.41 6.16 -4.43
N SER A 183 -18.33 5.24 -4.11
CA SER A 183 -18.44 4.71 -2.75
C SER A 183 -17.19 3.87 -2.49
N ALA A 184 -16.38 4.31 -1.53
CA ALA A 184 -15.12 3.70 -1.10
C ALA A 184 -15.07 3.69 0.45
N ASP A 185 -16.23 3.40 1.07
CA ASP A 185 -16.46 3.56 2.50
C ASP A 185 -15.44 2.77 3.35
N VAL A 186 -15.12 1.55 2.94
CA VAL A 186 -14.13 0.70 3.63
C VAL A 186 -12.73 1.30 3.55
N ALA A 187 -12.37 1.90 2.41
CA ALA A 187 -11.06 2.52 2.26
C ALA A 187 -10.93 3.77 3.13
N HIS A 188 -11.96 4.62 3.17
CA HIS A 188 -11.98 5.79 4.03
C HIS A 188 -11.91 5.42 5.52
N GLU A 189 -12.73 4.45 5.94
CA GLU A 189 -12.75 3.95 7.30
C GLU A 189 -11.38 3.40 7.72
N LEU A 190 -10.81 2.50 6.92
CA LEU A 190 -9.52 1.89 7.24
C LEU A 190 -8.39 2.92 7.32
N LEU A 191 -8.35 3.90 6.41
CA LEU A 191 -7.34 4.98 6.43
C LEU A 191 -7.46 5.84 7.69
N HIS A 192 -8.67 6.23 8.07
CA HIS A 192 -8.88 6.99 9.31
C HIS A 192 -8.48 6.19 10.56
N ARG A 193 -8.87 4.91 10.62
CA ARG A 193 -8.55 4.04 11.76
C ARG A 193 -7.04 3.79 11.88
N THR A 194 -6.34 3.49 10.78
CA THR A 194 -4.89 3.20 10.83
C THR A 194 -4.06 4.44 11.10
N GLU A 195 -4.44 5.61 10.59
CA GLU A 195 -3.79 6.89 10.92
C GLU A 195 -3.97 7.23 12.40
N ALA A 196 -5.21 7.18 12.91
CA ALA A 196 -5.49 7.45 14.32
C ALA A 196 -4.76 6.47 15.27
N LEU A 197 -4.67 5.19 14.88
CA LEU A 197 -3.90 4.20 15.64
C LEU A 197 -2.40 4.53 15.62
N SER A 198 -1.86 4.99 14.49
CA SER A 198 -0.46 5.40 14.39
C SER A 198 -0.15 6.55 15.34
N ASP A 199 -1.00 7.58 15.34
CA ASP A 199 -0.88 8.72 16.26
C ASP A 199 -0.95 8.29 17.72
N PHE A 200 -1.89 7.39 18.06
CA PHE A 200 -2.02 6.84 19.41
C PHE A 200 -0.78 6.07 19.85
N ILE A 201 -0.24 5.20 19.00
CA ILE A 201 0.96 4.41 19.30
C ILE A 201 2.19 5.32 19.43
N GLU A 202 2.34 6.33 18.59
CA GLU A 202 3.43 7.30 18.72
C GLU A 202 3.34 8.11 20.02
N GLN A 203 2.13 8.52 20.44
CA GLN A 203 1.94 9.15 21.75
C GLN A 203 2.33 8.22 22.90
N LEU A 204 1.93 6.94 22.84
CA LEU A 204 2.28 5.94 23.85
C LEU A 204 3.80 5.67 23.88
N ARG A 205 4.48 5.75 22.73
CA ARG A 205 5.95 5.64 22.67
C ARG A 205 6.65 6.85 23.29
N GLN A 206 6.13 8.06 23.09
CA GLN A 206 6.67 9.28 23.68
C GLN A 206 6.40 9.36 25.19
N HIS A 207 5.29 8.80 25.64
CA HIS A 207 4.89 8.75 27.04
C HIS A 207 4.61 7.29 27.48
N PRO A 208 5.66 6.47 27.72
CA PRO A 208 5.53 5.03 27.94
C PRO A 208 5.07 4.71 29.36
N TYR A 209 3.89 5.19 29.73
CA TYR A 209 3.25 4.94 31.01
C TYR A 209 1.93 4.19 30.78
N ARG A 210 1.65 3.21 31.63
CA ARG A 210 0.33 2.58 31.71
C ARG A 210 -0.66 3.55 32.34
N GLU A 211 -1.95 3.26 32.23
CA GLU A 211 -3.00 4.05 32.90
C GLU A 211 -2.86 4.10 34.42
N SER A 212 -2.20 3.11 35.02
CA SER A 212 -1.82 3.09 36.45
C SER A 212 -0.75 4.12 36.82
N GLY A 213 -0.15 4.82 35.84
CA GLY A 213 0.99 5.70 36.01
C GLY A 213 2.34 4.96 36.08
N GLU A 214 2.34 3.63 36.01
CA GLU A 214 3.56 2.83 35.98
C GLU A 214 4.23 2.88 34.61
N MET A 215 5.56 3.04 34.59
CA MET A 215 6.33 3.03 33.36
C MET A 215 6.30 1.64 32.72
N LEU A 216 6.15 1.58 31.39
CA LEU A 216 6.26 0.34 30.62
C LEU A 216 7.64 -0.28 30.83
N THR A 217 7.66 -1.60 30.97
CA THR A 217 8.92 -2.35 31.08
C THR A 217 9.78 -2.15 29.82
N PRO A 218 11.11 -2.25 29.91
CA PRO A 218 11.97 -2.15 28.72
C PRO A 218 11.59 -3.13 27.61
N GLU A 219 11.15 -4.34 27.98
CA GLU A 219 10.66 -5.35 27.03
C GLU A 219 9.36 -4.92 26.34
N ASP A 220 8.38 -4.39 27.10
CA ASP A 220 7.15 -3.85 26.52
C ASP A 220 7.43 -2.65 25.60
N GLN A 221 8.41 -1.80 25.91
CA GLN A 221 8.81 -0.68 25.05
C GLN A 221 9.43 -1.16 23.72
N ILE A 222 10.28 -2.19 23.74
CA ILE A 222 10.83 -2.80 22.52
C ILE A 222 9.71 -3.38 21.68
N ASN A 223 8.79 -4.12 22.31
CA ASN A 223 7.68 -4.74 21.59
C ASN A 223 6.68 -3.70 21.05
N LEU A 224 6.48 -2.58 21.74
CA LEU A 224 5.70 -1.44 21.25
C LEU A 224 6.36 -0.82 20.01
N ARG A 225 7.69 -0.67 19.99
CA ARG A 225 8.42 -0.22 18.80
C ARG A 225 8.26 -1.19 17.63
N ASN A 226 8.36 -2.50 17.88
CA ASN A 226 8.16 -3.52 16.85
C ASN A 226 6.71 -3.49 16.32
N PHE A 227 5.74 -3.24 17.20
CA PHE A 227 4.33 -3.08 16.81
C PHE A 227 4.11 -1.83 15.96
N SER A 228 4.74 -0.69 16.30
CA SER A 228 4.75 0.54 15.49
C SER A 228 5.31 0.26 14.09
N GLN A 229 6.44 -0.43 13.99
CA GLN A 229 7.00 -0.81 12.68
C GLN A 229 6.08 -1.75 11.89
N LYS A 230 5.40 -2.69 12.56
CA LYS A 230 4.39 -3.56 11.93
C LYS A 230 3.20 -2.75 11.42
N LEU A 231 2.74 -1.77 12.21
CA LEU A 231 1.66 -0.86 11.81
C LEU A 231 2.04 -0.08 10.55
N ASP A 232 3.26 0.47 10.50
CA ASP A 232 3.75 1.19 9.32
C ASP A 232 3.81 0.28 8.07
N ASP A 233 4.30 -0.96 8.20
CA ASP A 233 4.35 -1.93 7.10
C ASP A 233 2.94 -2.34 6.61
N LEU A 234 2.01 -2.60 7.54
CA LEU A 234 0.62 -2.91 7.20
C LEU A 234 -0.10 -1.71 6.59
N ASN A 235 0.14 -0.50 7.09
CA ASN A 235 -0.42 0.72 6.53
C ASN A 235 0.12 0.97 5.11
N ALA A 236 1.42 0.77 4.88
CA ALA A 236 2.02 0.88 3.55
C ALA A 236 1.39 -0.13 2.56
N LYS A 237 1.13 -1.38 2.99
CA LYS A 237 0.42 -2.41 2.21
C LYS A 237 -1.03 -2.01 1.93
N LEU A 238 -1.73 -1.50 2.94
CA LEU A 238 -3.11 -1.04 2.82
C LEU A 238 -3.24 0.09 1.80
N ILE A 239 -2.35 1.08 1.84
CA ILE A 239 -2.29 2.19 0.87
C ILE A 239 -2.15 1.65 -0.56
N VAL A 240 -1.30 0.64 -0.80
CA VAL A 240 -1.17 0.00 -2.12
C VAL A 240 -2.49 -0.64 -2.57
N LYS A 241 -3.16 -1.37 -1.67
CA LYS A 241 -4.46 -1.98 -1.99
C LYS A 241 -5.51 -0.93 -2.31
N ILE A 242 -5.63 0.10 -1.50
CA ILE A 242 -6.58 1.20 -1.71
C ILE A 242 -6.27 1.94 -3.00
N ALA A 243 -5.03 2.38 -3.23
CA ALA A 243 -4.66 3.13 -4.43
C ALA A 243 -5.00 2.37 -5.73
N ASN A 244 -4.87 1.05 -5.72
CA ASN A 244 -5.12 0.22 -6.89
C ASN A 244 -6.57 -0.28 -7.01
N HIS A 245 -7.34 -0.33 -5.91
CA HIS A 245 -8.64 -1.00 -5.85
C HIS A 245 -9.76 -0.23 -5.10
N TYR A 246 -9.58 1.07 -4.80
CA TYR A 246 -10.56 1.86 -4.03
C TYR A 246 -12.00 1.76 -4.55
N LYS A 247 -12.19 1.57 -5.86
CA LYS A 247 -13.51 1.47 -6.50
C LYS A 247 -14.36 0.29 -6.01
N SER A 248 -13.73 -0.78 -5.52
CA SER A 248 -14.44 -1.94 -4.96
C SER A 248 -14.44 -1.95 -3.43
N ALA A 249 -13.84 -0.95 -2.77
CA ALA A 249 -13.70 -0.87 -1.31
C ALA A 249 -14.99 -0.40 -0.63
N GLN A 250 -16.07 -1.13 -0.85
CA GLN A 250 -17.41 -0.81 -0.38
C GLN A 250 -17.82 -1.74 0.76
N ARG A 251 -18.65 -1.22 1.67
CA ARG A 251 -19.26 -2.06 2.71
C ARG A 251 -20.18 -3.06 2.02
N THR A 252 -20.00 -4.35 2.31
CA THR A 252 -20.96 -5.37 1.89
C THR A 252 -22.32 -5.03 2.51
N PRO A 253 -23.39 -4.89 1.70
CA PRO A 253 -24.69 -4.55 2.23
C PRO A 253 -25.17 -5.69 3.14
N VAL A 254 -25.38 -5.39 4.42
CA VAL A 254 -26.02 -6.31 5.34
C VAL A 254 -27.48 -6.46 4.89
N GLU A 255 -27.85 -7.63 4.36
CA GLU A 255 -29.25 -7.96 4.08
C GLU A 255 -30.03 -7.96 5.39
N ILE A 256 -30.71 -6.85 5.69
CA ILE A 256 -31.68 -6.79 6.77
C ILE A 256 -32.89 -7.60 6.30
N VAL A 257 -32.98 -8.85 6.74
CA VAL A 257 -34.20 -9.64 6.59
C VAL A 257 -35.28 -8.93 7.40
N SER A 258 -36.17 -8.21 6.71
CA SER A 258 -37.26 -7.49 7.37
C SER A 258 -38.17 -8.49 8.08
N PRO A 259 -38.41 -8.34 9.40
CA PRO A 259 -39.27 -9.27 10.16
C PRO A 259 -40.76 -9.17 9.77
N LEU A 260 -41.11 -8.31 8.80
CA LEU A 260 -42.46 -8.08 8.32
C LEU A 260 -42.74 -8.68 6.94
N ASP A 261 -41.78 -9.35 6.28
CA ASP A 261 -42.03 -10.00 4.99
C ASP A 261 -42.75 -11.36 5.17
N PRO A 262 -44.05 -11.48 4.81
CA PRO A 262 -44.82 -12.69 5.03
C PRO A 262 -44.68 -13.67 3.85
N GLN A 263 -43.46 -13.91 3.37
CA GLN A 263 -43.17 -14.96 2.37
C GLN A 263 -41.83 -15.69 2.56
N VAL A 264 -41.37 -15.86 3.80
CA VAL A 264 -40.24 -16.77 4.10
C VAL A 264 -40.75 -18.13 4.60
N GLN A 265 -41.53 -18.84 3.77
CA GLN A 265 -41.78 -20.28 4.00
C GLN A 265 -41.71 -21.15 2.74
N THR A 266 -41.21 -20.66 1.60
CA THR A 266 -41.02 -21.54 0.43
C THR A 266 -39.82 -21.24 -0.47
N VAL A 267 -38.80 -20.53 0.03
CA VAL A 267 -37.50 -20.38 -0.67
C VAL A 267 -36.33 -20.98 0.11
N LEU A 268 -36.53 -21.41 1.37
CA LEU A 268 -35.52 -22.09 2.19
C LEU A 268 -35.31 -23.59 1.84
N GLN A 269 -35.85 -24.08 0.72
CA GLN A 269 -35.62 -25.46 0.25
C GLN A 269 -35.10 -25.59 -1.19
N SER A 270 -34.67 -24.50 -1.83
CA SER A 270 -34.00 -24.58 -3.14
C SER A 270 -32.70 -23.78 -3.16
N LYS A 271 -31.74 -24.21 -2.34
CA LYS A 271 -30.29 -24.09 -2.54
C LYS A 271 -29.52 -24.93 -1.50
N LYS A 272 -29.94 -26.19 -1.35
CA LYS A 272 -29.10 -27.27 -0.81
C LYS A 272 -29.29 -28.51 -1.68
N SER A 273 -28.64 -28.48 -2.84
CA SER A 273 -28.27 -29.68 -3.60
C SER A 273 -27.26 -29.30 -4.68
N SER A 274 -26.00 -29.15 -4.26
CA SER A 274 -24.86 -29.47 -5.12
C SER A 274 -24.00 -30.43 -4.31
N GLU A 275 -24.31 -31.69 -4.52
CA GLU A 275 -23.59 -32.91 -4.16
C GLU A 275 -22.13 -32.72 -3.70
N THR A 276 -21.89 -33.10 -2.45
CA THR A 276 -20.68 -33.82 -2.06
C THR A 276 -20.54 -35.07 -2.93
N HIS A 277 -19.87 -34.93 -4.07
CA HIS A 277 -19.17 -36.06 -4.65
C HIS A 277 -17.87 -36.23 -3.86
N HIS A 278 -17.85 -37.22 -2.97
CA HIS A 278 -16.63 -37.92 -2.63
C HIS A 278 -16.03 -38.47 -3.93
N GLN A 279 -15.11 -37.73 -4.54
CA GLN A 279 -14.10 -38.33 -5.40
C GLN A 279 -12.91 -38.70 -4.52
N PRO A 280 -12.38 -39.93 -4.64
CA PRO A 280 -11.25 -40.39 -3.85
C PRO A 280 -10.04 -39.50 -4.13
N HIS A 281 -9.23 -39.26 -3.10
CA HIS A 281 -7.91 -38.65 -3.21
C HIS A 281 -7.13 -39.28 -4.37
N LYS A 282 -7.15 -38.64 -5.54
CA LYS A 282 -6.23 -38.95 -6.62
C LYS A 282 -5.00 -38.11 -6.36
N VAL A 283 -4.09 -38.67 -5.56
CA VAL A 283 -2.72 -38.17 -5.41
C VAL A 283 -2.19 -37.91 -6.82
N GLY A 284 -1.90 -36.65 -7.12
CA GLY A 284 -1.52 -36.21 -8.45
C GLY A 284 -0.23 -36.89 -8.91
N SER A 285 -0.39 -38.00 -9.64
CA SER A 285 0.66 -38.78 -10.31
C SER A 285 1.61 -37.91 -11.15
N SER A 286 1.22 -36.68 -11.52
CA SER A 286 2.03 -35.74 -12.29
C SER A 286 3.32 -35.29 -11.57
N GLY A 287 3.31 -35.13 -10.24
CA GLY A 287 4.51 -34.74 -9.48
C GLY A 287 5.51 -35.89 -9.35
N VAL A 288 5.00 -37.09 -9.05
CA VAL A 288 5.81 -38.31 -8.90
C VAL A 288 6.38 -38.76 -10.24
N MET A 289 5.60 -38.71 -11.34
CA MET A 289 6.10 -39.04 -12.67
C MET A 289 7.17 -38.06 -13.16
N LYS A 290 7.05 -36.76 -12.88
CA LYS A 290 8.12 -35.78 -13.19
C LYS A 290 9.39 -36.08 -12.42
N LEU A 291 9.27 -36.47 -11.14
CA LEU A 291 10.43 -36.81 -10.30
C LEU A 291 11.09 -38.12 -10.78
N ILE A 292 10.31 -39.14 -11.13
CA ILE A 292 10.82 -40.41 -11.69
C ILE A 292 11.54 -40.17 -13.03
N ILE A 293 10.95 -39.38 -13.93
CA ILE A 293 11.56 -39.06 -15.23
C ILE A 293 12.87 -38.29 -15.04
N LEU A 294 12.89 -37.30 -14.13
CA LEU A 294 14.11 -36.55 -13.81
C LEU A 294 15.21 -37.47 -13.24
N THR A 295 14.86 -38.40 -12.35
CA THR A 295 15.80 -39.38 -11.79
C THR A 295 16.34 -40.32 -12.88
N ILE A 296 15.51 -40.82 -13.79
CA ILE A 296 15.96 -41.67 -14.91
C ILE A 296 16.94 -40.92 -15.82
N ILE A 297 16.67 -39.64 -16.12
CA ILE A 297 17.58 -38.80 -16.93
C ILE A 297 18.91 -38.61 -16.21
N ILE A 298 18.91 -38.31 -14.91
CA ILE A 298 20.14 -38.16 -14.12
C ILE A 298 20.93 -39.48 -14.07
N CYS A 299 20.26 -40.61 -13.86
CA CYS A 299 20.91 -41.93 -13.86
C CYS A 299 21.46 -42.32 -15.26
N ALA A 300 20.75 -41.98 -16.33
CA ALA A 300 21.22 -42.21 -17.70
C ALA A 300 22.42 -41.32 -18.04
N CYS A 301 22.41 -40.05 -17.63
CA CYS A 301 23.56 -39.15 -17.77
C CYS A 301 24.75 -39.64 -16.91
N ALA A 302 24.52 -40.09 -15.68
CA ALA A 302 25.56 -40.67 -14.84
C ALA A 302 26.11 -41.99 -15.41
N TYR A 303 25.27 -42.81 -16.06
CA TYR A 303 25.72 -44.02 -16.75
C TYR A 303 26.51 -43.72 -18.03
N TYR A 304 26.12 -42.68 -18.77
CA TYR A 304 26.73 -42.34 -20.07
C TYR A 304 27.98 -41.43 -19.95
N PHE A 305 28.07 -40.64 -18.88
CA PHE A 305 29.21 -39.74 -18.59
C PHE A 305 30.00 -40.15 -17.33
N GLY A 306 29.64 -41.27 -16.70
CA GLY A 306 30.22 -41.79 -15.47
C GLY A 306 30.34 -43.31 -15.48
N LEU A 307 31.00 -43.81 -16.53
CA LEU A 307 32.14 -44.72 -16.43
C LEU A 307 33.13 -44.38 -17.54
#